data_AF-A0A3F3GVG3-F1
#
_entry.id   AF-A0A3F3GVG3-F1
#
_cell.length_a   1.000
_cell.length_b   1.000
_cell.length_c   1.000
_cell.angle_alpha   90.00
_cell.angle_beta   90.00
_cell.angle_gamma   90.00
#
_symmetry.space_group_name_H-M   'P 1'
#
loop_
_entity.id
_entity.type
_entity.pdbx_description
1 polymer ?
#
loop_
_entity_poly.entity_id
_entity_poly.type
_entity_poly.pdbx_seq_one_letter_code
_entity_poly.pdbx_strand_id
1 'polypeptide(L)' 'MKQPTVIITILALVLMFISIASWAFNAEAFSLVCANLATVILLIAFVWGNRDKN' A
#
# COMPACT_ATOMS: atom_id res chain seq x y z
N MET A 1 -9.73 11.81 -8.24
CA MET A 1 -8.70 10.78 -8.46
C MET A 1 -9.22 9.82 -9.53
N LYS A 2 -8.38 9.34 -10.45
CA LYS A 2 -8.80 8.32 -11.41
C LYS A 2 -9.25 7.07 -10.63
N GLN A 3 -10.32 6.41 -11.06
CA GLN A 3 -10.78 5.13 -10.49
C GLN A 3 -9.63 4.14 -10.21
N PRO A 4 -8.66 3.91 -11.12
CA PRO A 4 -7.53 3.03 -10.84
C PRO A 4 -6.70 3.46 -9.63
N THR A 5 -6.44 4.76 -9.45
CA THR A 5 -5.69 5.26 -8.28
C THR A 5 -6.40 4.92 -6.98
N VAL A 6 -7.73 5.07 -6.93
CA VAL A 6 -8.53 4.77 -5.73
C VAL A 6 -8.47 3.28 -5.39
N ILE A 7 -8.64 2.41 -6.38
CA ILE A 7 -8.58 0.95 -6.19
C ILE A 7 -7.21 0.54 -5.65
N ILE A 8 -6.12 1.07 -6.23
CA ILE A 8 -4.75 0.79 -5.81
C ILE A 8 -4.50 1.28 -4.38
N THR A 9 -5.02 2.46 -4.01
CA THR A 9 -4.92 2.99 -2.64
C THR A 9 -5.65 2.10 -1.63
N ILE A 10 -6.86 1.63 -1.95
CA ILE A 10 -7.61 0.70 -1.08
C ILE A 10 -6.82 -0.61 -0.88
N LEU A 11 -6.26 -1.17 -1.96
CA LEU A 11 -5.42 -2.37 -1.90
C LEU A 11 -4.22 -2.18 -0.98
N ALA A 12 -3.53 -1.05 -1.07
CA ALA A 12 -2.40 -0.74 -0.19
C ALA A 12 -2.81 -0.63 1.28
N LEU A 13 -3.96 -0.01 1.57
CA LEU A 13 -4.50 0.08 2.92
C LEU A 13 -4.81 -1.31 3.50
N VAL A 14 -5.42 -2.20 2.72
CA VAL A 14 -5.66 -3.59 3.13
C VAL A 14 -4.33 -4.29 3.45
N LEU A 15 -3.30 -4.07 2.64
CA LEU A 15 -1.97 -4.64 2.88
C LEU A 15 -1.30 -4.10 4.16
N MET A 16 -1.54 -2.84 4.53
CA MET A 16 -1.10 -2.29 5.82
C MET A 16 -1.82 -2.96 7.00
N PHE A 17 -3.13 -3.22 6.88
CA PHE A 17 -3.85 -3.97 7.91
C PHE A 17 -3.34 -5.41 8.06
N ILE A 18 -3.04 -6.08 6.95
CA ILE A 18 -2.41 -7.41 6.95
C ILE A 18 -1.03 -7.37 7.62
N SER A 19 -0.25 -6.33 7.37
CA SER A 19 1.05 -6.13 8.03
C SER A 19 0.91 -6.05 9.55
N ILE A 20 -0.05 -5.26 10.05
CA ILE A 20 -0.31 -5.12 11.48
C ILE A 20 -0.79 -6.45 12.09
N ALA A 21 -1.74 -7.13 11.43
CA ALA A 21 -2.21 -8.43 11.88
C ALA A 21 -1.06 -9.45 11.94
N SER A 22 -0.22 -9.49 10.92
CA SER A 22 0.93 -10.41 10.84
C SER A 22 1.96 -10.12 11.92
N TRP A 23 2.18 -8.85 12.28
CA TRP A 23 3.01 -8.47 13.41
C TRP A 23 2.43 -9.01 14.72
N ALA A 24 1.11 -8.87 14.93
CA ALA A 24 0.45 -9.40 16.12
C ALA A 24 0.53 -10.93 16.24
N PHE A 25 0.66 -11.65 15.12
CA PHE A 25 0.88 -13.11 15.09
C PHE A 25 2.36 -13.52 15.11
N ASN A 26 3.29 -12.64 15.48
CA ASN A 26 4.74 -12.87 15.51
C ASN A 26 5.38 -13.25 14.15
N ALA A 27 4.72 -12.91 13.03
CA ALA A 27 5.26 -13.10 11.69
C ALA A 27 5.98 -11.82 11.21
N GLU A 28 7.04 -11.42 11.93
CA GLU A 28 7.72 -10.12 11.74
C GLU A 28 8.25 -9.91 10.32
N ALA A 29 8.91 -10.91 9.73
CA ALA A 29 9.44 -10.81 8.36
C ALA A 29 8.33 -10.56 7.34
N PHE A 30 7.20 -11.26 7.47
CA PHE A 30 6.05 -11.10 6.58
C PHE A 30 5.37 -9.74 6.80
N SER A 31 5.25 -9.30 8.05
CA SER A 31 4.75 -7.96 8.40
C SER A 31 5.55 -6.84 7.73
N LEU A 32 6.89 -6.91 7.82
CA LEU A 32 7.80 -5.96 7.18
C LEU A 32 7.65 -5.93 5.66
N VAL A 33 7.54 -7.11 5.02
CA VAL A 33 7.32 -7.21 3.57
C VAL A 33 6.00 -6.56 3.18
N CYS A 34 4.91 -6.82 3.90
CA CYS A 34 3.62 -6.21 3.63
C CYS A 34 3.64 -4.68 3.81
N ALA A 35 4.25 -4.17 4.89
CA ALA A 35 4.36 -2.73 5.13
C ALA A 35 5.14 -2.02 4.01
N ASN A 36 6.29 -2.57 3.63
CA ASN A 36 7.13 -2.01 2.58
C ASN A 36 6.43 -2.04 1.21
N LEU A 37 5.79 -3.17 0.88
CA LEU A 37 5.05 -3.30 -0.37
C LEU A 37 3.86 -2.33 -0.44
N ALA A 38 3.10 -2.19 0.66
CA ALA A 38 2.02 -1.20 0.75
C ALA A 38 2.51 0.22 0.48
N THR A 39 3.68 0.56 1.05
CA THR A 39 4.29 1.89 0.91
C THR A 39 4.72 2.14 -0.54
N VAL A 40 5.35 1.16 -1.19
CA VAL A 40 5.72 1.25 -2.62
C VAL A 40 4.49 1.42 -3.50
N ILE A 41 3.42 0.67 -3.23
CA ILE A 41 2.16 0.78 -3.99
C ILE A 41 1.56 2.18 -3.86
N LEU A 42 1.54 2.75 -2.64
CA LEU A 42 1.06 4.12 -2.43
C LEU A 42 1.94 5.15 -3.13
N LEU A 43 3.26 4.97 -3.13
CA LEU A 43 4.19 5.86 -3.83
C LEU A 43 3.91 5.86 -5.34
N ILE A 44 3.73 4.68 -5.94
CA ILE A 44 3.38 4.55 -7.37
C ILE A 44 2.04 5.23 -7.65
N ALA A 45 1.03 4.99 -6.80
CA ALA A 45 -0.29 5.61 -6.94
C ALA A 45 -0.22 7.14 -6.85
N PHE A 46 0.61 7.67 -5.93
CA PHE A 46 0.85 9.10 -5.77
C PHE A 46 1.54 9.71 -7.00
N VAL A 47 2.62 9.09 -7.48
CA VAL A 47 3.33 9.57 -8.68
C VAL A 47 2.40 9.55 -9.88
N TRP A 48 1.66 8.47 -10.10
CA TRP A 48 0.71 8.35 -11.21
C TRP A 48 -0.42 9.39 -11.11
N GLY A 49 -0.97 9.58 -9.91
CA GLY A 49 -2.02 10.57 -9.66
C GLY A 49 -1.58 12.02 -9.89
N ASN A 50 -0.29 12.33 -9.70
CA ASN A 50 0.27 13.66 -9.93
C ASN A 50 0.85 13.84 -11.33
N ARG A 51 1.20 12.76 -12.05
CA ARG A 51 1.69 12.81 -13.43
C ARG A 51 0.69 13.39 -14.43
N ASP A 52 -0.59 13.40 -14.07
CA ASP A 52 -1.69 13.92 -14.90
C ASP A 52 -1.97 15.42 -14.66
N LYS A 53 -1.29 16.03 -13.67
CA LYS A 53 -1.43 17.45 -13.32
C LYS A 53 -0.27 18.33 -13.81
N ASN A 54 0.79 17.72 -14.35
CA ASN A 54 1.91 18.38 -15.02
C ASN A 54 1.82 18.11 -16.52
#